data_AF-A0A6M3M1B5-F1
#
_entry.id   AF-A0A6M3M1B5-F1
#
_cell.length_a   1.000
_cell.length_b   1.000
_cell.length_c   1.000
_cell.angle_alpha   90.00
_cell.angle_beta   90.00
_cell.angle_gamma   90.00
#
_symmetry.space_group_name_H-M   'P 1'
#
loop_
_entity.id
_entity.type
_entity.pdbx_description
1 polymer ?
#
loop_
_entity_poly.entity_id
_entity_poly.type
_entity_poly.pdbx_seq_one_letter_code
_entity_poly.pdbx_strand_id
1 'polypeptide(L)'
;MTEYPRFSDFAEESKSFDGDKKKIDDISNQEILIIDYKIKDSKQHKGSQYVTIQFKIDDVNYIVFTGSKVLSEQLEKYKDNIPFYTQIKKIDKYYTFT
;
A
#
# COMPACT_ATOMS: atom_id res chain seq x y z
N MET A 1 -40.72 2.68 -16.10
CA MET A 1 -40.00 2.59 -14.81
C MET A 1 -38.91 1.56 -15.01
N THR A 2 -37.63 1.94 -14.97
CA THR A 2 -36.54 0.98 -15.23
C THR A 2 -36.31 0.13 -13.98
N GLU A 3 -36.47 -1.19 -14.13
CA GLU A 3 -36.51 -2.24 -13.10
C GLU A 3 -35.12 -2.64 -12.55
N TYR A 4 -34.05 -1.94 -12.96
CA TYR A 4 -32.67 -2.31 -12.65
C TYR A 4 -31.87 -1.11 -12.13
N PRO A 5 -31.06 -1.30 -11.08
CA PRO A 5 -30.17 -0.26 -10.57
C PRO A 5 -29.12 0.09 -11.63
N ARG A 6 -28.75 1.37 -11.75
CA ARG A 6 -27.63 1.76 -12.60
C ARG A 6 -26.35 1.35 -11.92
N PHE A 7 -25.35 0.95 -12.70
CA PHE A 7 -24.02 0.61 -12.18
C PHE A 7 -23.46 1.71 -11.28
N SER A 8 -23.67 2.99 -11.63
CA SER A 8 -23.30 4.16 -10.83
C SER A 8 -23.91 4.22 -9.43
N ASP A 9 -25.04 3.54 -9.20
CA ASP A 9 -25.77 3.61 -7.93
C ASP A 9 -25.17 2.69 -6.86
N PHE A 10 -24.33 1.72 -7.27
CA PHE A 10 -23.69 0.75 -6.38
C PHE A 10 -22.21 0.51 -6.67
N ALA A 11 -21.68 1.06 -7.76
CA ALA A 11 -20.25 0.99 -8.05
C ALA A 11 -19.51 1.90 -7.07
N GLU A 12 -18.96 1.29 -6.03
CA GLU A 12 -17.82 1.88 -5.34
C GLU A 12 -16.67 1.93 -6.34
N GLU A 13 -16.32 3.13 -6.81
CA GLU A 13 -15.10 3.30 -7.61
C GLU A 13 -13.95 2.68 -6.82
N SER A 14 -13.35 1.63 -7.37
CA SER A 14 -12.16 1.05 -6.78
C SER A 14 -11.12 2.17 -6.76
N LYS A 15 -10.80 2.70 -5.57
CA LYS A 15 -9.76 3.71 -5.40
C LYS A 15 -8.51 3.18 -6.08
N SER A 16 -8.22 3.72 -7.25
CA SER A 16 -6.98 3.42 -7.94
C SER A 16 -5.90 4.08 -7.12
N PHE A 17 -4.84 3.33 -6.80
CA PHE A 17 -3.68 3.96 -6.19
C PHE A 17 -3.19 5.08 -7.11
N ASP A 18 -3.21 6.29 -6.59
CA ASP A 18 -2.73 7.49 -7.25
C ASP A 18 -1.40 7.93 -6.61
N GLY A 19 -0.61 8.66 -7.39
CA GLY A 19 0.69 9.16 -6.97
C GLY A 19 1.88 8.55 -7.70
N ASP A 20 3.01 9.23 -7.57
CA ASP A 20 4.26 8.82 -8.19
C ASP A 20 4.86 7.60 -7.48
N LYS A 21 5.50 6.73 -8.28
CA LYS A 21 6.22 5.57 -7.74
C LYS A 21 7.53 6.01 -7.10
N LYS A 22 7.72 5.69 -5.82
CA LYS A 22 8.98 5.83 -5.09
C LYS A 22 9.67 4.48 -4.90
N LYS A 23 11.00 4.48 -4.76
CA LYS A 23 11.73 3.29 -4.29
C LYS A 23 11.66 3.24 -2.77
N ILE A 24 11.66 2.02 -2.23
CA ILE A 24 11.65 1.82 -0.78
C ILE A 24 12.88 2.44 -0.10
N ASP A 25 14.05 2.42 -0.75
CA ASP A 25 15.26 3.03 -0.22
C ASP A 25 15.12 4.57 -0.12
N ASP A 26 14.40 5.23 -1.04
CA ASP A 26 14.19 6.68 -1.02
C ASP A 26 13.28 7.13 0.14
N ILE A 27 12.46 6.22 0.66
CA ILE A 27 11.51 6.49 1.76
C ILE A 27 11.96 5.93 3.11
N SER A 28 13.13 5.28 3.17
CA SER A 28 13.57 4.47 4.31
C SER A 28 14.04 5.24 5.56
N ASN A 29 13.81 6.55 5.66
CA ASN A 29 14.15 7.38 6.83
C ASN A 29 13.26 8.62 6.96
N GLN A 30 12.05 8.58 6.40
CA GLN A 30 11.09 9.67 6.49
C GLN A 30 9.79 9.19 7.11
N GLU A 31 9.14 10.08 7.85
CA GLU A 31 7.79 9.85 8.33
C GLU A 31 6.83 9.88 7.14
N ILE A 32 6.05 8.81 7.01
CA ILE A 32 5.06 8.65 5.95
C ILE A 32 3.72 8.32 6.58
N LEU A 33 2.65 8.79 5.96
CA LEU A 33 1.29 8.41 6.33
C LEU A 33 0.84 7.27 5.41
N ILE A 34 0.68 6.06 5.95
CA ILE A 34 0.10 4.95 5.20
C ILE A 34 -1.40 5.18 5.09
N ILE A 35 -1.93 5.18 3.86
CA ILE A 35 -3.35 5.43 3.60
C ILE A 35 -4.09 4.22 3.05
N ASP A 36 -3.40 3.32 2.35
CA ASP A 36 -3.98 2.09 1.83
C ASP A 36 -2.88 1.11 1.38
N TYR A 37 -3.21 -0.16 1.19
CA TYR A 37 -2.30 -1.18 0.65
C TYR A 37 -3.03 -2.29 -0.11
N LYS A 38 -2.31 -2.97 -1.00
CA LYS A 38 -2.82 -4.13 -1.73
C LYS A 38 -1.75 -5.17 -1.90
N ILE A 39 -2.07 -6.39 -1.47
CA ILE A 39 -1.24 -7.56 -1.70
C ILE A 39 -1.70 -8.24 -2.99
N LYS A 40 -0.74 -8.60 -3.84
CA LYS A 40 -0.98 -9.32 -5.09
C LYS A 40 0.09 -10.40 -5.26
N ASP A 41 -0.30 -11.48 -5.92
CA ASP A 41 0.64 -12.50 -6.34
C ASP A 41 1.55 -11.95 -7.46
N SER A 42 2.84 -12.22 -7.36
CA SER A 42 3.83 -11.84 -8.35
C SER A 42 3.63 -12.65 -9.62
N LYS A 43 3.44 -11.95 -10.74
CA LYS A 43 3.41 -12.58 -12.07
C LYS A 43 4.79 -13.13 -12.49
N GLN A 44 5.88 -12.61 -11.92
CA GLN A 44 7.24 -12.96 -12.31
C GLN A 44 7.81 -14.16 -11.54
N HIS A 45 7.36 -14.37 -10.29
CA HIS A 45 7.86 -15.44 -9.44
C HIS A 45 6.68 -16.21 -8.83
N LYS A 46 6.40 -17.40 -9.38
CA LYS A 46 5.35 -18.31 -8.90
C LYS A 46 5.53 -18.56 -7.40
N GLY A 47 4.48 -18.26 -6.61
CA GLY A 47 4.47 -18.47 -5.16
C GLY A 47 5.05 -17.32 -4.34
N SER A 48 5.36 -16.16 -4.94
CA SER A 48 5.75 -14.95 -4.21
C SER A 48 4.67 -13.88 -4.29
N GLN A 49 4.53 -13.10 -3.23
CA GLN A 49 3.60 -11.98 -3.15
C GLN A 49 4.37 -10.67 -3.12
N TYR A 50 3.77 -9.62 -3.66
CA TYR A 50 4.23 -8.26 -3.47
C TYR A 50 3.11 -7.42 -2.90
N VAL A 51 3.48 -6.43 -2.09
CA VAL A 51 2.56 -5.43 -1.58
C VAL A 51 2.81 -4.11 -2.29
N THR A 52 1.71 -3.49 -2.72
CA THR A 52 1.67 -2.10 -3.15
C THR A 52 1.16 -1.30 -1.98
N ILE A 53 1.93 -0.32 -1.52
CA ILE A 53 1.59 0.51 -0.38
C ILE A 53 1.39 1.92 -0.90
N GLN A 54 0.24 2.51 -0.58
CA GLN A 54 -0.06 3.90 -0.85
C GLN A 54 0.18 4.71 0.41
N PHE A 55 0.93 5.80 0.26
CA PHE A 55 1.31 6.65 1.37
C PHE A 55 1.38 8.12 0.96
N LYS A 56 1.38 9.01 1.95
CA LYS A 56 1.55 10.44 1.75
C LYS A 56 2.83 10.96 2.39
N ILE A 57 3.45 11.93 1.72
CA ILE A 57 4.49 12.82 2.23
C ILE A 57 4.04 14.24 1.89
N ASP A 58 3.99 15.15 2.87
CA ASP A 58 3.59 16.56 2.67
C ASP A 58 2.26 16.70 1.87
N ASP A 59 1.26 15.89 2.21
CA ASP A 59 -0.05 15.79 1.55
C ASP A 59 -0.04 15.30 0.07
N VAL A 60 1.12 14.94 -0.46
CA VAL A 60 1.25 14.37 -1.81
C VAL A 60 1.18 12.84 -1.75
N ASN A 61 0.32 12.24 -2.60
CA ASN A 61 0.18 10.80 -2.72
C ASN A 61 1.36 10.17 -3.46
N TYR A 62 1.85 9.04 -2.95
CA TYR A 62 2.91 8.23 -3.53
C TYR A 62 2.59 6.74 -3.39
N ILE A 63 3.25 5.93 -4.22
CA ILE A 63 3.14 4.47 -4.18
C ILE A 63 4.51 3.81 -4.07
N VAL A 64 4.61 2.75 -3.29
CA VAL A 64 5.81 1.89 -3.22
C VAL A 64 5.42 0.44 -3.44
N PHE A 65 6.21 -0.26 -4.25
CA PHE A 65 6.09 -1.69 -4.46
C PHE A 65 7.20 -2.38 -3.68
N THR A 66 6.84 -3.35 -2.85
CA THR A 66 7.82 -4.11 -2.07
C THR A 66 7.42 -5.58 -1.99
N GLY A 67 8.42 -6.46 -2.09
CA GLY A 67 8.28 -7.88 -1.80
C GLY A 67 8.62 -8.23 -0.35
N SER A 68 8.74 -7.24 0.54
CA SER A 68 9.07 -7.47 1.95
C SER A 68 7.93 -8.20 2.65
N LYS A 69 8.19 -9.44 3.04
CA LYS A 69 7.24 -10.25 3.81
C LYS A 69 6.89 -9.58 5.15
N VAL A 70 7.88 -8.97 5.82
CA VAL A 70 7.71 -8.30 7.12
C VAL A 70 6.73 -7.14 7.01
N LEU A 71 6.88 -6.29 5.99
CA LEU A 71 5.97 -5.16 5.78
C LEU A 71 4.54 -5.63 5.44
N SER A 72 4.41 -6.67 4.59
CA SER A 72 3.12 -7.25 4.27
C SER A 72 2.40 -7.81 5.51
N GLU A 73 3.12 -8.58 6.35
CA GLU A 73 2.58 -9.14 7.58
C GLU A 73 2.17 -8.04 8.58
N GLN A 74 2.97 -6.97 8.71
CA GLN A 74 2.61 -5.83 9.55
C GLN A 74 1.36 -5.11 9.03
N LEU A 75 1.25 -4.88 7.72
CA LEU A 75 0.07 -4.23 7.12
C LEU A 75 -1.19 -5.06 7.30
N GLU A 76 -1.15 -6.38 7.08
CA GLU A 76 -2.31 -7.22 7.35
C GLU A 76 -2.70 -7.25 8.82
N LYS A 77 -1.71 -7.30 9.71
CA LYS A 77 -1.94 -7.35 11.17
C LYS A 77 -2.57 -6.06 11.69
N TYR A 78 -2.19 -4.91 11.14
CA TYR A 78 -2.62 -3.58 11.61
C TYR A 78 -3.54 -2.84 10.64
N LYS A 79 -4.15 -3.54 9.67
CA LYS A 79 -5.02 -2.96 8.62
C LYS A 79 -6.15 -2.09 9.18
N ASP A 80 -6.69 -2.43 10.35
CA ASP A 80 -7.80 -1.72 10.97
C ASP A 80 -7.38 -0.36 11.57
N ASN A 81 -6.08 -0.07 11.63
CA ASN A 81 -5.53 1.20 12.09
C ASN A 81 -5.16 2.14 10.93
N ILE A 82 -5.40 1.75 9.68
CA ILE A 82 -5.14 2.60 8.52
C ILE A 82 -6.22 3.71 8.47
N PRO A 83 -5.85 4.99 8.33
CA PRO A 83 -4.50 5.50 8.09
C PRO A 83 -3.66 5.73 9.37
N PHE A 84 -2.35 5.45 9.29
CA PHE A 84 -1.41 5.68 10.40
C PHE A 84 -0.06 6.22 9.93
N TYR A 85 0.58 7.05 10.77
CA TYR A 85 1.95 7.51 10.57
C TYR A 85 2.95 6.44 10.98
N THR A 86 4.00 6.27 10.19
CA THR A 86 5.09 5.33 10.47
C THR A 86 6.36 5.74 9.74
N GLN A 87 7.45 5.08 10.07
CA GLN A 87 8.70 5.13 9.30
C GLN A 87 9.06 3.73 8.82
N ILE A 88 9.57 3.62 7.60
CA ILE A 88 10.14 2.36 7.11
C ILE A 88 11.62 2.37 7.48
N LYS A 89 12.05 1.43 8.33
CA LYS A 89 13.46 1.27 8.69
C LYS A 89 14.04 0.04 8.02
N LYS A 90 15.26 0.17 7.47
CA LYS A 90 16.06 -0.95 6.97
C LYS A 90 16.92 -1.50 8.11
N ILE A 91 16.67 -2.74 8.53
CA ILE A 91 17.47 -3.45 9.53
C ILE A 91 18.19 -4.58 8.80
N ASP A 92 19.50 -4.44 8.63
CA ASP A 92 20.37 -5.34 7.87
C ASP A 92 19.84 -5.66 6.46
N LYS A 93 19.08 -6.75 6.35
CA LYS A 93 18.58 -7.32 5.09
C LYS A 93 17.05 -7.20 4.93
N TYR A 94 16.33 -6.62 5.88
CA TYR A 94 14.87 -6.50 5.82
C TYR A 94 14.38 -5.08 6.14
N TYR A 95 13.13 -4.81 5.77
CA TYR A 95 12.44 -3.55 6.05
C TYR A 95 11.32 -3.81 7.06
N THR A 96 11.16 -2.91 8.02
CA THR A 96 10.09 -2.96 9.03
C THR A 96 9.48 -1.58 9.22
N PHE A 97 8.19 -1.55 9.55
CA PHE A 97 7.56 -0.35 10.12
C PHE A 97 7.99 -0.17 11.57
N THR A 98 8.23 1.08 11.96
CA THR A 98 8.54 1.53 13.32
C THR A 98 7.68 2.72 13.70
#